data_AF-A0A2V9FQL0-F1
#
_entry.id   AF-A0A2V9FQL0-F1
#
_cell.length_a   1.000
_cell.length_b   1.000
_cell.length_c   1.000
_cell.angle_alpha   90.00
_cell.angle_beta   90.00
_cell.angle_gamma   90.00
#
_symmetry.space_group_name_H-M   'P 1'
#
loop_
_entity.id
_entity.type
_entity.pdbx_description
1 polymer ?
#
loop_
_entity_poly.entity_id
_entity_poly.type
_entity_poly.pdbx_seq_one_letter_code
_entity_poly.pdbx_strand_id
1 'polypeptide(L)'
;FTDVAEKAGVALGGWSTGPTWGDYDHDGLLDLFVPGYLKFDLEHPPIAGQGLIPANFCQFRGIAVMCGPRGLPGEPDHLFHNNGDGTFTDVSVRAGVSDPSGYYGLAAVFVDVDDDGWVDLAVTNDSVPNYLYRNRRNGAFEDISYASGFALSEDGREQASMGIAVGDYNRDGKVDLFTTTFSDDYKTLYRNDGANNFTDVTYRVGLAGPTIPFLAWGTGFLDFDNDSLLDIFIVNGHVYPEVDRQDWGTTWAERPQLFRNLDGSRFEEVPPATGSGLADVITGRGAAFGDLFNTGQIDVVINNIDSTPTLLGNVVKNGNHWLTLKLIGGPKSPRDAIGAKVFLTAGGVRQRAEVVSGGSYSSSSDPRVHFGLGSATEVDKIEIHWPSGTRQKATVPGVDRIVIIEEGKITAERIYGDRPPSRRDSSSAPSTGSRLAPRGSYFANALRRMSQTSSEKSGIPHSGNSGTAGDSQKS
;
A
#
# COMPACT_ATOMS: atom_id res chain seq x y z
N PHE A 1 19.89 8.07 10.08
CA PHE A 1 19.17 6.93 10.67
C PHE A 1 20.19 5.93 11.19
N THR A 2 19.88 5.27 12.30
CA THR A 2 20.68 4.18 12.88
C THR A 2 19.78 2.96 12.93
N ASP A 3 20.26 1.81 12.45
CA ASP A 3 19.52 0.56 12.59
C ASP A 3 19.52 0.12 14.07
N VAL A 4 18.33 -0.19 14.58
CA VAL A 4 18.10 -0.64 15.95
C VAL A 4 17.28 -1.93 16.01
N ALA A 5 17.04 -2.60 14.89
CA ALA A 5 16.11 -3.74 14.81
C ALA A 5 16.47 -4.86 15.79
N GLU A 6 17.75 -5.23 15.87
CA GLU A 6 18.24 -6.25 16.83
C GLU A 6 18.03 -5.81 18.27
N LYS A 7 18.37 -4.55 18.59
CA LYS A 7 18.23 -3.99 19.94
C LYS A 7 16.76 -3.91 20.36
N ALA A 8 15.88 -3.58 19.42
CA ALA A 8 14.45 -3.48 19.63
C ALA A 8 13.77 -4.86 19.66
N GLY A 9 14.42 -5.93 19.22
CA GLY A 9 13.83 -7.27 19.17
C GLY A 9 12.92 -7.53 17.96
N VAL A 10 13.07 -6.74 16.88
CA VAL A 10 12.25 -6.82 15.65
C VAL A 10 13.06 -7.19 14.40
N ALA A 11 14.33 -7.60 14.57
CA ALA A 11 15.15 -8.04 13.45
C ALA A 11 14.66 -9.37 12.88
N LEU A 12 14.42 -9.40 11.57
CA LEU A 12 14.00 -10.56 10.80
C LEU A 12 15.06 -10.91 9.75
N GLY A 13 15.14 -12.20 9.38
CA GLY A 13 16.10 -12.68 8.37
C GLY A 13 15.53 -12.84 6.95
N GLY A 14 14.20 -12.88 6.82
CA GLY A 14 13.50 -13.06 5.55
C GLY A 14 13.19 -11.76 4.83
N TRP A 15 12.52 -11.86 3.67
CA TRP A 15 11.95 -10.70 3.01
C TRP A 15 10.55 -10.42 3.55
N SER A 16 10.33 -9.19 3.97
CA SER A 16 9.05 -8.66 4.44
C SER A 16 8.80 -7.29 3.84
N THR A 17 7.54 -6.87 3.84
CA THR A 17 7.13 -5.54 3.36
C THR A 17 5.83 -5.11 4.03
N GLY A 18 5.33 -3.90 3.74
CA GLY A 18 4.04 -3.41 4.22
C GLY A 18 3.79 -3.49 5.74
N PRO A 19 4.74 -3.14 6.61
CA PRO A 19 4.51 -3.16 8.05
C PRO A 19 3.45 -2.13 8.47
N THR A 20 2.73 -2.43 9.55
CA THR A 20 1.69 -1.55 10.11
C THR A 20 1.76 -1.49 11.62
N TRP A 21 1.27 -0.38 12.18
CA TRP A 21 1.21 -0.15 13.63
C TRP A 21 -0.25 -0.16 14.09
N GLY A 22 -0.51 -0.75 15.25
CA GLY A 22 -1.84 -0.74 15.87
C GLY A 22 -1.75 -1.09 17.36
N ASP A 23 -2.72 -0.64 18.14
CA ASP A 23 -2.87 -0.99 19.56
C ASP A 23 -3.92 -2.10 19.64
N TYR A 24 -3.49 -3.35 19.46
CA TYR A 24 -4.42 -4.48 19.32
C TYR A 24 -4.90 -5.03 20.67
N ASP A 25 -4.20 -4.73 21.76
CA ASP A 25 -4.51 -5.20 23.11
C ASP A 25 -5.01 -4.10 24.07
N HIS A 26 -5.13 -2.87 23.58
CA HIS A 26 -5.65 -1.69 24.27
C HIS A 26 -4.82 -1.28 25.49
N ASP A 27 -3.51 -1.43 25.41
CA ASP A 27 -2.58 -0.97 26.44
C ASP A 27 -2.12 0.50 26.23
N GLY A 28 -2.48 1.10 25.09
CA GLY A 28 -2.13 2.47 24.70
C GLY A 28 -0.77 2.61 24.02
N LEU A 29 -0.06 1.49 23.80
CA LEU A 29 1.19 1.41 23.06
C LEU A 29 0.91 0.85 21.66
N LEU A 30 1.72 1.28 20.69
CA LEU A 30 1.59 0.74 19.34
C LEU A 30 2.46 -0.51 19.20
N ASP A 31 1.81 -1.60 18.83
CA ASP A 31 2.41 -2.85 18.41
C ASP A 31 2.69 -2.84 16.91
N LEU A 32 3.65 -3.66 16.49
CA LEU A 32 4.12 -3.71 15.10
C LEU A 32 3.73 -5.04 14.46
N PHE A 33 2.98 -4.99 13.37
CA PHE A 33 2.77 -6.15 12.51
C PHE A 33 3.64 -6.02 11.24
N VAL A 34 4.31 -7.11 10.87
CA VAL A 34 5.18 -7.22 9.71
C VAL A 34 4.78 -8.47 8.93
N PRO A 35 4.13 -8.34 7.76
CA PRO A 35 3.82 -9.51 6.96
C PRO A 35 5.09 -10.09 6.31
N GLY A 36 5.18 -11.41 6.33
CA GLY A 36 6.23 -12.18 5.67
C GLY A 36 5.95 -12.30 4.18
N TYR A 37 6.97 -12.14 3.34
CA TYR A 37 6.83 -12.31 1.90
C TYR A 37 7.51 -13.60 1.43
N LEU A 38 8.85 -13.63 1.35
CA LEU A 38 9.57 -14.73 0.72
C LEU A 38 10.93 -15.02 1.36
N LYS A 39 11.33 -16.29 1.31
CA LYS A 39 12.74 -16.69 1.41
C LYS A 39 13.38 -16.58 0.04
N PHE A 40 14.15 -15.52 -0.16
CA PHE A 40 14.80 -15.26 -1.44
C PHE A 40 16.30 -15.05 -1.28
N ASP A 41 17.09 -15.92 -1.93
CA ASP A 41 18.53 -15.81 -2.03
C ASP A 41 18.90 -15.08 -3.33
N LEU A 42 19.42 -13.86 -3.19
CA LEU A 42 19.87 -13.04 -4.31
C LEU A 42 21.08 -13.62 -5.05
N GLU A 43 21.93 -14.40 -4.38
CA GLU A 43 23.12 -15.01 -4.98
C GLU A 43 22.78 -16.28 -5.78
N HIS A 44 21.71 -16.98 -5.38
CA HIS A 44 21.20 -18.19 -6.03
C HIS A 44 19.72 -18.05 -6.38
N PRO A 45 19.37 -17.15 -7.32
CA PRO A 45 17.98 -16.91 -7.65
C PRO A 45 17.31 -18.18 -8.19
N PRO A 46 15.99 -18.33 -7.97
CA PRO A 46 15.25 -19.48 -8.42
C PRO A 46 15.32 -19.66 -9.95
N ILE A 47 15.51 -20.90 -10.40
CA ILE A 47 15.62 -21.24 -11.82
C ILE A 47 14.36 -22.00 -12.26
N ALA A 48 13.70 -21.48 -13.30
CA ALA A 48 12.51 -22.09 -13.88
C ALA A 48 12.73 -23.57 -14.25
N GLY A 49 11.83 -24.44 -13.80
CA GLY A 49 11.89 -25.89 -14.07
C GLY A 49 12.88 -26.66 -13.20
N GLN A 50 13.53 -26.02 -12.22
CA GLN A 50 14.38 -26.69 -11.23
C GLN A 50 13.71 -26.74 -9.85
N GLY A 51 13.97 -27.80 -9.09
CA GLY A 51 13.42 -27.97 -7.75
C GLY A 51 11.89 -28.01 -7.74
N LEU A 52 11.28 -27.19 -6.89
CA LEU A 52 9.82 -27.07 -6.72
C LEU A 52 9.22 -25.93 -7.54
N ILE A 53 9.93 -25.42 -8.56
CA ILE A 53 9.49 -24.28 -9.37
C ILE A 53 9.13 -24.76 -10.77
N PRO A 54 7.85 -25.10 -11.01
CA PRO A 54 7.35 -25.35 -12.35
C PRO A 54 7.71 -24.24 -13.32
N ALA A 55 8.10 -24.60 -14.54
CA ALA A 55 8.50 -23.62 -15.56
C ALA A 55 7.40 -22.60 -15.89
N ASN A 56 6.13 -22.99 -15.76
CA ASN A 56 4.97 -22.12 -15.99
C ASN A 56 4.79 -21.02 -14.92
N PHE A 57 5.41 -21.14 -13.74
CA PHE A 57 5.41 -20.05 -12.72
C PHE A 57 6.40 -18.93 -13.04
N CYS A 58 7.25 -19.12 -14.05
CA CYS A 58 8.14 -18.11 -14.59
C CYS A 58 7.76 -17.76 -16.03
N GLN A 59 6.46 -17.83 -16.33
CA GLN A 59 5.91 -17.47 -17.62
C GLN A 59 4.69 -16.57 -17.44
N PHE A 60 4.59 -15.56 -18.31
CA PHE A 60 3.40 -14.73 -18.45
C PHE A 60 2.92 -14.83 -19.89
N ARG A 61 1.68 -15.28 -20.10
CA ARG A 61 1.12 -15.50 -21.46
C ARG A 61 2.04 -16.32 -22.40
N GLY A 62 2.76 -17.29 -21.83
CA GLY A 62 3.63 -18.21 -22.57
C GLY A 62 5.03 -17.68 -22.91
N ILE A 63 5.38 -16.43 -22.55
CA ILE A 63 6.76 -15.94 -22.65
C ILE A 63 7.46 -16.09 -21.30
N ALA A 64 8.77 -16.34 -21.33
CA ALA A 64 9.57 -16.40 -20.11
C ALA A 64 9.70 -15.01 -19.47
N VAL A 65 9.50 -14.96 -18.16
CA VAL A 65 9.63 -13.78 -17.30
C VAL A 65 10.28 -14.19 -15.98
N MET A 66 10.56 -13.24 -15.08
CA MET A 66 10.99 -13.60 -13.72
C MET A 66 9.89 -14.39 -12.99
N CYS A 67 10.29 -15.33 -12.15
CA CYS A 67 9.36 -16.17 -11.40
C CYS A 67 8.54 -15.34 -10.40
N GLY A 68 7.23 -15.51 -10.39
CA GLY A 68 6.36 -14.98 -9.33
C GLY A 68 6.56 -15.73 -8.00
N PRO A 69 5.85 -15.31 -6.93
CA PRO A 69 6.03 -15.92 -5.61
C PRO A 69 5.60 -17.38 -5.56
N ARG A 70 4.63 -17.79 -6.39
CA ARG A 70 4.12 -19.17 -6.44
C ARG A 70 5.25 -20.18 -6.69
N GLY A 71 5.39 -21.12 -5.77
CA GLY A 71 6.43 -22.16 -5.80
C GLY A 71 7.73 -21.78 -5.09
N LEU A 72 7.84 -20.53 -4.60
CA LEU A 72 8.91 -20.10 -3.70
C LEU A 72 8.50 -20.33 -2.24
N PRO A 73 9.45 -20.61 -1.33
CA PRO A 73 9.14 -20.71 0.09
C PRO A 73 8.77 -19.32 0.65
N GLY A 74 7.58 -19.20 1.25
CA GLY A 74 7.18 -17.99 1.95
C GLY A 74 7.83 -17.82 3.32
N GLU A 75 7.65 -16.64 3.90
CA GLU A 75 8.01 -16.33 5.28
C GLU A 75 6.75 -16.22 6.14
N PRO A 76 6.82 -16.56 7.45
CA PRO A 76 5.70 -16.33 8.35
C PRO A 76 5.50 -14.84 8.61
N ASP A 77 4.29 -14.52 9.05
CA ASP A 77 3.92 -13.18 9.53
C ASP A 77 4.38 -12.96 10.98
N HIS A 78 4.68 -11.71 11.33
CA HIS A 78 5.17 -11.33 12.65
C HIS A 78 4.33 -10.23 13.31
N LEU A 79 3.80 -10.50 14.50
CA LEU A 79 3.22 -9.53 15.42
C LEU A 79 4.14 -9.33 16.62
N PHE A 80 4.60 -8.10 16.80
CA PHE A 80 5.52 -7.68 17.84
C PHE A 80 4.80 -6.81 18.87
N HIS A 81 4.63 -7.33 20.08
CA HIS A 81 4.05 -6.60 21.20
C HIS A 81 5.05 -5.58 21.77
N ASN A 82 4.61 -4.35 22.01
CA ASN A 82 5.44 -3.27 22.53
C ASN A 82 5.61 -3.36 24.06
N ASN A 83 6.83 -3.59 24.53
CA ASN A 83 7.09 -3.74 25.97
C ASN A 83 7.11 -2.41 26.75
N GLY A 84 6.95 -1.26 26.07
CA GLY A 84 6.94 0.07 26.68
C GLY A 84 8.32 0.65 27.04
N ASP A 85 9.40 -0.08 26.77
CA ASP A 85 10.79 0.31 27.06
C ASP A 85 11.67 0.48 25.80
N GLY A 86 11.02 0.47 24.63
CA GLY A 86 11.69 0.53 23.32
C GLY A 86 12.11 -0.84 22.78
N THR A 87 11.72 -1.93 23.44
CA THR A 87 11.84 -3.30 22.94
C THR A 87 10.47 -3.90 22.63
N PHE A 88 10.48 -4.98 21.85
CA PHE A 88 9.30 -5.71 21.44
C PHE A 88 9.45 -7.21 21.68
N THR A 89 8.32 -7.88 21.83
CA THR A 89 8.22 -9.33 21.97
C THR A 89 7.43 -9.92 20.80
N ASP A 90 8.00 -10.85 20.04
CA ASP A 90 7.25 -11.59 19.03
C ASP A 90 6.18 -12.46 19.72
N VAL A 91 4.92 -12.15 19.43
CA VAL A 91 3.73 -12.83 19.97
C VAL A 91 2.93 -13.55 18.88
N SER A 92 3.43 -13.62 17.64
CA SER A 92 2.70 -14.04 16.43
C SER A 92 1.98 -15.37 16.59
N VAL A 93 2.69 -16.39 17.10
CA VAL A 93 2.15 -17.74 17.30
C VAL A 93 1.07 -17.74 18.38
N ARG A 94 1.29 -17.02 19.49
CA ARG A 94 0.33 -16.92 20.60
C ARG A 94 -0.91 -16.12 20.18
N ALA A 95 -0.72 -15.07 19.40
CA ALA A 95 -1.77 -14.22 18.88
C ALA A 95 -2.55 -14.91 17.75
N GLY A 96 -1.99 -15.94 17.12
CA GLY A 96 -2.65 -16.72 16.06
C GLY A 96 -2.54 -16.11 14.66
N VAL A 97 -1.56 -15.24 14.45
CA VAL A 97 -1.35 -14.49 13.19
C VAL A 97 0.01 -14.80 12.57
N SER A 98 0.65 -15.91 12.95
CA SER A 98 2.00 -16.25 12.50
C SER A 98 2.08 -16.79 11.07
N ASP A 99 0.95 -16.88 10.36
CA ASP A 99 0.81 -17.52 9.06
C ASP A 99 1.69 -18.78 8.87
N PRO A 100 1.29 -19.94 9.42
CA PRO A 100 2.06 -21.17 9.25
C PRO A 100 2.07 -21.67 7.79
N SER A 101 1.23 -21.12 6.92
CA SER A 101 1.19 -21.48 5.49
C SER A 101 2.29 -20.79 4.70
N GLY A 102 2.82 -19.67 5.21
CA GLY A 102 3.81 -18.84 4.52
C GLY A 102 3.26 -18.29 3.22
N TYR A 103 2.07 -17.70 3.29
CA TYR A 103 1.52 -16.87 2.22
C TYR A 103 2.37 -15.61 2.05
N TYR A 104 2.12 -14.94 0.92
CA TYR A 104 3.04 -13.93 0.38
C TYR A 104 2.56 -12.53 0.73
N GLY A 105 2.63 -12.16 2.01
CA GLY A 105 2.11 -10.88 2.51
C GLY A 105 2.84 -9.66 1.95
N LEU A 106 2.08 -8.67 1.49
CA LEU A 106 2.62 -7.44 0.88
C LEU A 106 2.17 -6.13 1.55
N ALA A 107 1.00 -6.11 2.16
CA ALA A 107 0.48 -4.97 2.91
C ALA A 107 -0.46 -5.44 4.02
N ALA A 108 -0.53 -4.66 5.09
CA ALA A 108 -1.43 -4.92 6.20
C ALA A 108 -1.93 -3.61 6.81
N VAL A 109 -3.07 -3.70 7.49
CA VAL A 109 -3.66 -2.58 8.24
C VAL A 109 -4.43 -3.09 9.45
N PHE A 110 -4.22 -2.41 10.58
CA PHE A 110 -5.10 -2.55 11.75
C PHE A 110 -6.32 -1.64 11.58
N VAL A 111 -7.52 -2.21 11.67
CA VAL A 111 -8.78 -1.51 11.47
C VAL A 111 -9.92 -2.29 12.15
N ASP A 112 -10.79 -1.60 12.88
CA ASP A 112 -11.96 -2.21 13.54
C ASP A 112 -13.11 -2.30 12.54
N VAL A 113 -13.24 -3.47 11.90
CA VAL A 113 -14.15 -3.70 10.75
C VAL A 113 -15.57 -4.04 11.16
N ASP A 114 -15.78 -4.49 12.40
CA ASP A 114 -17.12 -4.79 12.93
C ASP A 114 -17.66 -3.78 13.95
N ASP A 115 -16.94 -2.66 14.13
CA ASP A 115 -17.27 -1.52 14.99
C ASP A 115 -17.45 -1.91 16.46
N ASP A 116 -16.66 -2.89 16.90
CA ASP A 116 -16.75 -3.47 18.24
C ASP A 116 -15.83 -2.77 19.26
N GLY A 117 -15.02 -1.82 18.77
CA GLY A 117 -14.07 -1.01 19.50
C GLY A 117 -12.65 -1.55 19.51
N TRP A 118 -12.39 -2.75 18.97
CA TRP A 118 -11.07 -3.38 18.90
C TRP A 118 -10.60 -3.48 17.46
N VAL A 119 -9.35 -3.13 17.19
CA VAL A 119 -8.82 -3.25 15.84
C VAL A 119 -8.60 -4.70 15.45
N ASP A 120 -9.12 -5.06 14.28
CA ASP A 120 -8.84 -6.30 13.56
C ASP A 120 -7.61 -6.11 12.67
N LEU A 121 -7.12 -7.18 12.04
CA LEU A 121 -5.96 -7.14 11.16
C LEU A 121 -6.31 -7.70 9.78
N ALA A 122 -6.26 -6.85 8.76
CA ALA A 122 -6.39 -7.24 7.36
C ALA A 122 -5.00 -7.31 6.71
N VAL A 123 -4.72 -8.40 5.99
CA VAL A 123 -3.44 -8.64 5.30
C VAL A 123 -3.72 -9.01 3.84
N THR A 124 -3.09 -8.30 2.91
CA THR A 124 -3.15 -8.62 1.49
C THR A 124 -1.97 -9.49 1.09
N ASN A 125 -2.26 -10.60 0.41
CA ASN A 125 -1.28 -11.57 -0.04
C ASN A 125 -1.17 -11.62 -1.57
N ASP A 126 0.05 -11.79 -2.06
CA ASP A 126 0.35 -11.92 -3.48
C ASP A 126 0.05 -13.33 -3.99
N SER A 127 -0.94 -13.47 -4.87
CA SER A 127 -1.21 -14.67 -5.67
C SER A 127 -1.74 -15.84 -4.85
N VAL A 128 -2.19 -15.58 -3.63
CA VAL A 128 -2.81 -16.51 -2.66
C VAL A 128 -3.89 -15.76 -1.87
N PRO A 129 -4.76 -16.45 -1.11
CA PRO A 129 -5.87 -15.81 -0.41
C PRO A 129 -5.40 -14.74 0.59
N ASN A 130 -6.14 -13.64 0.72
CA ASN A 130 -5.90 -12.61 1.75
C ASN A 130 -6.28 -13.12 3.15
N TYR A 131 -5.73 -12.49 4.19
CA TYR A 131 -6.14 -12.74 5.57
C TYR A 131 -7.02 -11.61 6.14
N LEU A 132 -8.05 -11.98 6.88
CA LEU A 132 -8.74 -11.11 7.84
C LEU A 132 -8.79 -11.82 9.20
N TYR A 133 -8.09 -11.24 10.16
CA TYR A 133 -7.98 -11.72 11.52
C TYR A 133 -8.83 -10.86 12.45
N ARG A 134 -9.92 -11.42 12.96
CA ARG A 134 -10.78 -10.72 13.93
C ARG A 134 -10.19 -10.79 15.33
N ASN A 135 -10.12 -9.65 16.02
CA ASN A 135 -9.61 -9.58 17.37
C ASN A 135 -10.58 -10.22 18.37
N ARG A 136 -10.08 -11.14 19.21
CA ARG A 136 -10.91 -11.81 20.24
C ARG A 136 -10.87 -11.09 21.59
N ARG A 137 -10.27 -9.89 21.65
CA ARG A 137 -10.19 -9.04 22.83
C ARG A 137 -9.46 -9.69 24.01
N ASN A 138 -8.54 -10.60 23.70
CA ASN A 138 -7.77 -11.36 24.68
C ASN A 138 -6.29 -11.51 24.29
N GLY A 139 -5.80 -10.62 23.43
CA GLY A 139 -4.44 -10.65 22.88
C GLY A 139 -4.23 -11.70 21.79
N ALA A 140 -5.32 -12.21 21.19
CA ALA A 140 -5.26 -13.16 20.09
C ALA A 140 -6.42 -12.96 19.13
N PHE A 141 -6.23 -13.44 17.91
CA PHE A 141 -7.13 -13.28 16.79
C PHE A 141 -7.77 -14.61 16.38
N GLU A 142 -8.81 -14.48 15.57
CA GLU A 142 -9.47 -15.56 14.84
C GLU A 142 -9.37 -15.28 13.34
N ASP A 143 -8.89 -16.25 12.57
CA ASP A 143 -8.94 -16.19 11.11
C ASP A 143 -10.38 -16.34 10.62
N ILE A 144 -10.91 -15.27 10.03
CA ILE A 144 -12.25 -15.21 9.44
C ILE A 144 -12.19 -14.92 7.93
N SER A 145 -11.05 -15.14 7.29
CA SER A 145 -10.75 -14.67 5.93
C SER A 145 -11.76 -15.16 4.88
N TYR A 146 -12.05 -16.46 4.90
CA TYR A 146 -13.05 -17.05 3.98
C TYR A 146 -14.48 -16.70 4.38
N ALA A 147 -14.78 -16.72 5.68
CA ALA A 147 -16.14 -16.48 6.18
C ALA A 147 -16.58 -15.03 5.99
N SER A 148 -15.63 -14.08 5.99
CA SER A 148 -15.86 -12.67 5.77
C SER A 148 -16.01 -12.28 4.32
N GLY A 149 -15.57 -13.11 3.37
CA GLY A 149 -15.52 -12.79 1.94
C GLY A 149 -14.32 -11.96 1.50
N PHE A 150 -13.37 -11.64 2.39
CA PHE A 150 -12.17 -10.85 2.04
C PHE A 150 -11.05 -11.69 1.38
N ALA A 151 -11.05 -13.01 1.58
CA ALA A 151 -9.97 -13.89 1.12
C ALA A 151 -9.80 -13.96 -0.41
N LEU A 152 -10.90 -13.84 -1.17
CA LEU A 152 -10.96 -14.14 -2.61
C LEU A 152 -11.88 -13.13 -3.33
N SER A 153 -11.76 -13.07 -4.65
CA SER A 153 -12.69 -12.34 -5.54
C SER A 153 -14.12 -12.91 -5.52
N GLU A 154 -15.09 -12.18 -6.10
CA GLU A 154 -16.50 -12.61 -6.24
C GLU A 154 -16.65 -14.02 -6.87
N ASP A 155 -15.76 -14.39 -7.79
CA ASP A 155 -15.74 -15.70 -8.45
C ASP A 155 -14.87 -16.76 -7.75
N GLY A 156 -14.40 -16.47 -6.54
CA GLY A 156 -13.65 -17.39 -5.68
C GLY A 156 -12.21 -17.61 -6.13
N ARG A 157 -11.58 -16.62 -6.77
CA ARG A 157 -10.19 -16.69 -7.22
C ARG A 157 -9.24 -15.99 -6.26
N GLU A 158 -8.07 -16.58 -6.12
CA GLU A 158 -6.91 -15.92 -5.55
C GLU A 158 -6.42 -14.84 -6.51
N GLN A 159 -6.10 -13.67 -5.97
CA GLN A 159 -5.58 -12.53 -6.72
C GLN A 159 -4.21 -12.13 -6.17
N ALA A 160 -3.47 -11.34 -6.94
CA ALA A 160 -2.18 -10.79 -6.52
C ALA A 160 -2.35 -9.51 -5.69
N SER A 161 -2.83 -9.61 -4.45
CA SER A 161 -3.16 -8.42 -3.66
C SER A 161 -1.91 -7.73 -3.10
N MET A 162 -1.66 -6.47 -3.47
CA MET A 162 -0.40 -5.78 -3.17
C MET A 162 -0.54 -4.59 -2.20
N GLY A 163 -1.57 -3.77 -2.37
CA GLY A 163 -1.87 -2.63 -1.52
C GLY A 163 -3.31 -2.66 -1.04
N ILE A 164 -3.56 -2.03 0.11
CA ILE A 164 -4.89 -1.91 0.71
C ILE A 164 -5.20 -0.45 1.06
N ALA A 165 -6.40 0.00 0.69
CA ALA A 165 -6.98 1.27 1.12
C ALA A 165 -8.20 1.01 2.02
N VAL A 166 -8.40 1.91 2.98
CA VAL A 166 -9.42 1.82 4.04
C VAL A 166 -10.25 3.09 4.03
N GLY A 167 -11.58 3.01 3.93
CA GLY A 167 -12.45 4.19 3.90
C GLY A 167 -13.95 3.85 3.79
N ASP A 168 -14.81 4.76 4.25
CA ASP A 168 -16.27 4.68 4.14
C ASP A 168 -16.73 5.34 2.83
N TYR A 169 -16.61 4.64 1.70
CA TYR A 169 -16.79 5.27 0.39
C TYR A 169 -18.26 5.59 0.08
N ASN A 170 -19.19 4.86 0.70
CA ASN A 170 -20.63 5.00 0.47
C ASN A 170 -21.36 5.79 1.56
N ARG A 171 -20.63 6.23 2.61
CA ARG A 171 -21.15 6.98 3.77
C ARG A 171 -22.21 6.23 4.57
N ASP A 172 -22.14 4.90 4.60
CA ASP A 172 -23.01 4.08 5.42
C ASP A 172 -22.53 3.99 6.88
N GLY A 173 -21.36 4.57 7.16
CA GLY A 173 -20.76 4.63 8.47
C GLY A 173 -19.90 3.43 8.80
N LYS A 174 -19.68 2.50 7.88
CA LYS A 174 -18.76 1.35 8.00
C LYS A 174 -17.54 1.57 7.14
N VAL A 175 -16.48 0.86 7.48
CA VAL A 175 -15.21 0.92 6.76
C VAL A 175 -15.15 -0.15 5.68
N ASP A 176 -14.94 0.27 4.44
CA ASP A 176 -14.74 -0.58 3.26
C ASP A 176 -13.25 -0.73 2.95
N LEU A 177 -12.92 -1.78 2.18
CA LEU A 177 -11.54 -2.10 1.80
C LEU A 177 -11.41 -2.14 0.28
N PHE A 178 -10.33 -1.56 -0.24
CA PHE A 178 -9.98 -1.65 -1.66
C PHE A 178 -8.59 -2.23 -1.82
N THR A 179 -8.43 -3.25 -2.66
CA THR A 179 -7.14 -3.91 -2.92
C THR A 179 -6.70 -3.78 -4.37
N THR A 180 -5.39 -3.61 -4.56
CA THR A 180 -4.76 -3.62 -5.89
C THR A 180 -4.34 -5.03 -6.28
N THR A 181 -4.40 -5.35 -7.57
CA THR A 181 -4.13 -6.70 -8.09
C THR A 181 -3.29 -6.70 -9.38
N PHE A 182 -2.96 -7.90 -9.88
CA PHE A 182 -2.20 -8.08 -11.11
C PHE A 182 -2.94 -7.53 -12.35
N SER A 183 -2.21 -7.36 -13.46
CA SER A 183 -2.85 -7.19 -14.77
C SER A 183 -3.72 -8.42 -15.11
N ASP A 184 -4.77 -8.24 -15.90
CA ASP A 184 -5.80 -9.26 -16.21
C ASP A 184 -6.78 -9.58 -15.06
N ASP A 185 -6.47 -9.20 -13.81
CA ASP A 185 -7.43 -9.17 -12.71
C ASP A 185 -8.05 -7.77 -12.57
N TYR A 186 -9.26 -7.67 -12.02
CA TYR A 186 -9.81 -6.38 -11.58
C TYR A 186 -9.34 -6.04 -10.16
N LYS A 187 -9.42 -4.75 -9.80
CA LYS A 187 -8.92 -4.22 -8.53
C LYS A 187 -10.10 -4.13 -7.57
N THR A 188 -10.05 -4.86 -6.47
CA THR A 188 -11.26 -5.32 -5.79
C THR A 188 -11.72 -4.32 -4.73
N LEU A 189 -12.96 -3.85 -4.84
CA LEU A 189 -13.65 -3.07 -3.80
C LEU A 189 -14.56 -3.99 -2.98
N TYR A 190 -14.18 -4.21 -1.73
CA TYR A 190 -14.94 -4.95 -0.73
C TYR A 190 -15.78 -3.97 0.09
N ARG A 191 -17.10 -3.95 -0.15
CA ARG A 191 -18.04 -3.20 0.67
C ARG A 191 -18.32 -3.96 1.96
N ASN A 192 -18.21 -3.29 3.10
CA ASN A 192 -18.53 -3.85 4.41
C ASN A 192 -20.05 -3.83 4.65
N ASP A 193 -20.68 -5.00 4.60
CA ASP A 193 -22.10 -5.15 4.87
C ASP A 193 -22.41 -5.16 6.39
N GLY A 194 -21.37 -5.16 7.23
CA GLY A 194 -21.42 -5.25 8.69
C GLY A 194 -21.29 -6.69 9.19
N ALA A 195 -21.11 -6.83 10.51
CA ALA A 195 -20.96 -8.13 11.17
C ALA A 195 -19.86 -9.01 10.55
N ASN A 196 -18.71 -8.40 10.23
CA ASN A 196 -17.56 -9.03 9.60
C ASN A 196 -17.79 -9.58 8.17
N ASN A 197 -18.83 -9.12 7.46
CA ASN A 197 -19.12 -9.57 6.09
C ASN A 197 -18.78 -8.51 5.05
N PHE A 198 -18.03 -8.90 4.03
CA PHE A 198 -17.66 -8.08 2.90
C PHE A 198 -18.25 -8.66 1.60
N THR A 199 -18.75 -7.77 0.76
CA THR A 199 -19.17 -8.09 -0.60
C THR A 199 -18.26 -7.39 -1.60
N ASP A 200 -17.68 -8.15 -2.53
CA ASP A 200 -17.08 -7.58 -3.73
C ASP A 200 -18.16 -6.89 -4.58
N VAL A 201 -18.04 -5.57 -4.72
CA VAL A 201 -18.97 -4.74 -5.50
C VAL A 201 -18.34 -4.16 -6.76
N THR A 202 -17.13 -4.59 -7.11
CA THR A 202 -16.25 -3.91 -8.09
C THR A 202 -16.92 -3.69 -9.45
N TYR A 203 -17.58 -4.72 -9.99
CA TYR A 203 -18.33 -4.60 -11.24
C TYR A 203 -19.55 -3.68 -11.11
N ARG A 204 -20.26 -3.75 -9.98
CA ARG A 204 -21.51 -3.01 -9.75
C ARG A 204 -21.27 -1.51 -9.67
N VAL A 205 -20.11 -1.11 -9.11
CA VAL A 205 -19.73 0.30 -8.97
C VAL A 205 -18.94 0.85 -10.16
N GLY A 206 -18.64 0.03 -11.17
CA GLY A 206 -17.99 0.47 -12.42
C GLY A 206 -16.45 0.48 -12.41
N LEU A 207 -15.80 -0.12 -11.42
CA LEU A 207 -14.33 -0.14 -11.29
C LEU A 207 -13.66 -1.27 -12.10
N ALA A 208 -14.36 -2.38 -12.35
CA ALA A 208 -13.70 -3.59 -12.86
C ALA A 208 -13.06 -3.40 -14.24
N GLY A 209 -13.87 -3.06 -15.25
CA GLY A 209 -13.41 -2.93 -16.64
C GLY A 209 -12.18 -2.02 -16.82
N PRO A 210 -12.21 -0.77 -16.33
CA PRO A 210 -11.10 0.17 -16.48
C PRO A 210 -9.80 -0.24 -15.77
N THR A 211 -9.87 -1.07 -14.73
CA THR A 211 -8.69 -1.45 -13.94
C THR A 211 -8.01 -2.75 -14.41
N ILE A 212 -8.72 -3.60 -15.17
CA ILE A 212 -8.21 -4.90 -15.66
C ILE A 212 -6.85 -4.80 -16.39
N PRO A 213 -6.62 -3.84 -17.32
CA PRO A 213 -5.39 -3.83 -18.11
C PRO A 213 -4.10 -3.55 -17.30
N PHE A 214 -4.21 -2.96 -16.11
CA PHE A 214 -3.08 -2.41 -15.36
C PHE A 214 -2.58 -3.37 -14.29
N LEU A 215 -1.29 -3.35 -13.96
CA LEU A 215 -0.76 -4.00 -12.77
C LEU A 215 -0.61 -2.95 -11.67
N ALA A 216 -1.39 -3.09 -10.60
CA ALA A 216 -1.57 -2.04 -9.59
C ALA A 216 -0.82 -2.33 -8.29
N TRP A 217 -0.30 -1.29 -7.64
CA TRP A 217 0.51 -1.37 -6.41
C TRP A 217 -0.07 -0.49 -5.29
N GLY A 218 0.43 0.74 -5.13
CA GLY A 218 -0.06 1.69 -4.13
C GLY A 218 -1.48 2.15 -4.43
N THR A 219 -2.27 2.36 -3.37
CA THR A 219 -3.66 2.80 -3.48
C THR A 219 -4.11 3.56 -2.25
N GLY A 220 -5.12 4.41 -2.38
CA GLY A 220 -5.71 5.16 -1.28
C GLY A 220 -7.10 5.67 -1.60
N PHE A 221 -7.93 5.75 -0.56
CA PHE A 221 -9.11 6.61 -0.59
C PHE A 221 -8.70 8.04 -0.28
N LEU A 222 -9.26 9.00 -1.02
CA LEU A 222 -9.06 10.43 -0.84
C LEU A 222 -10.29 11.17 -1.35
N ASP A 223 -10.59 12.35 -0.83
CA ASP A 223 -11.56 13.26 -1.44
C ASP A 223 -10.78 14.31 -2.22
N PHE A 224 -10.62 14.14 -3.54
CA PHE A 224 -9.70 15.00 -4.30
C PHE A 224 -10.33 16.33 -4.69
N ASP A 225 -11.66 16.43 -4.71
CA ASP A 225 -12.37 17.66 -5.05
C ASP A 225 -13.22 18.21 -3.89
N ASN A 226 -13.02 17.71 -2.68
CA ASN A 226 -13.67 18.14 -1.46
C ASN A 226 -15.21 18.06 -1.52
N ASP A 227 -15.77 17.15 -2.31
CA ASP A 227 -17.22 17.02 -2.50
C ASP A 227 -17.93 16.13 -1.47
N SER A 228 -17.20 15.70 -0.43
CA SER A 228 -17.61 14.81 0.67
C SER A 228 -17.78 13.35 0.30
N LEU A 229 -17.30 12.91 -0.87
CA LEU A 229 -17.21 11.51 -1.26
C LEU A 229 -15.75 11.09 -1.35
N LEU A 230 -15.45 9.87 -0.87
CA LEU A 230 -14.12 9.30 -1.06
C LEU A 230 -13.99 8.72 -2.48
N ASP A 231 -13.03 9.24 -3.21
CA ASP A 231 -12.51 8.77 -4.49
C ASP A 231 -11.42 7.72 -4.29
N ILE A 232 -10.99 7.07 -5.37
CA ILE A 232 -9.92 6.06 -5.34
C ILE A 232 -8.79 6.47 -6.26
N PHE A 233 -7.56 6.47 -5.74
CA PHE A 233 -6.36 6.64 -6.55
C PHE A 233 -5.53 5.36 -6.56
N ILE A 234 -5.03 4.97 -7.74
CA ILE A 234 -4.28 3.74 -7.98
C ILE A 234 -2.97 4.07 -8.69
N VAL A 235 -1.86 3.57 -8.16
CA VAL A 235 -0.56 3.59 -8.83
C VAL A 235 -0.34 2.28 -9.57
N ASN A 236 0.05 2.39 -10.83
CA ASN A 236 0.27 1.26 -11.72
C ASN A 236 1.72 1.19 -12.22
N GLY A 237 2.09 0.01 -12.68
CA GLY A 237 3.35 -0.27 -13.35
C GLY A 237 3.61 -1.77 -13.39
N HIS A 238 3.81 -2.34 -14.58
CA HIS A 238 4.03 -3.78 -14.70
C HIS A 238 5.27 -4.25 -13.93
N VAL A 239 5.34 -5.55 -13.66
CA VAL A 239 6.47 -6.21 -12.99
C VAL A 239 7.39 -6.94 -13.98
N TYR A 240 6.99 -7.00 -15.25
CA TYR A 240 7.72 -7.64 -16.34
C TYR A 240 8.00 -6.62 -17.45
N PRO A 241 9.27 -6.23 -17.67
CA PRO A 241 9.63 -5.37 -18.80
C PRO A 241 9.35 -6.01 -20.17
N GLU A 242 9.21 -7.33 -20.23
CA GLU A 242 8.96 -8.08 -21.46
C GLU A 242 7.62 -7.72 -22.12
N VAL A 243 6.65 -7.17 -21.39
CA VAL A 243 5.34 -6.79 -21.94
C VAL A 243 5.44 -5.72 -23.02
N ASP A 244 6.46 -4.85 -22.96
CA ASP A 244 6.71 -3.82 -23.99
C ASP A 244 7.04 -4.40 -25.37
N ARG A 245 7.35 -5.70 -25.44
CA ARG A 245 7.66 -6.40 -26.69
C ARG A 245 6.42 -7.03 -27.34
N GLN A 246 5.25 -6.90 -26.71
CA GLN A 246 4.01 -7.56 -27.11
C GLN A 246 2.87 -6.55 -27.20
N ASP A 247 1.91 -6.79 -28.08
CA ASP A 247 0.70 -5.96 -28.19
C ASP A 247 -0.42 -6.55 -27.33
N TRP A 248 -0.27 -6.41 -26.02
CA TRP A 248 -1.13 -7.04 -25.01
C TRP A 248 -2.06 -6.08 -24.29
N GLY A 249 -1.99 -4.78 -24.60
CA GLY A 249 -2.79 -3.76 -23.93
C GLY A 249 -2.26 -3.35 -22.55
N THR A 250 -1.02 -3.71 -22.21
CA THR A 250 -0.29 -3.31 -20.99
C THR A 250 1.15 -2.96 -21.37
N THR A 251 1.81 -2.15 -20.56
CA THR A 251 3.19 -1.68 -20.77
C THR A 251 3.96 -1.73 -19.45
N TRP A 252 5.30 -1.78 -19.51
CA TRP A 252 6.15 -1.84 -18.32
C TRP A 252 5.92 -0.65 -17.39
N ALA A 253 6.00 0.56 -17.95
CA ALA A 253 5.56 1.77 -17.29
C ALA A 253 4.07 1.95 -17.58
N GLU A 254 3.28 2.34 -16.57
CA GLU A 254 1.84 2.53 -16.70
C GLU A 254 1.43 3.85 -16.06
N ARG A 255 0.30 4.40 -16.51
CA ARG A 255 -0.25 5.62 -15.90
C ARG A 255 -0.95 5.30 -14.58
N PRO A 256 -0.94 6.19 -13.59
CA PRO A 256 -1.85 6.07 -12.45
C PRO A 256 -3.30 6.25 -12.91
N GLN A 257 -4.24 5.82 -12.06
CA GLN A 257 -5.68 6.01 -12.25
C GLN A 257 -6.27 6.76 -11.07
N LEU A 258 -7.23 7.64 -11.36
CA LEU A 258 -8.06 8.30 -10.37
C LEU A 258 -9.51 8.03 -10.74
N PHE A 259 -10.30 7.55 -9.79
CA PHE A 259 -11.71 7.24 -9.95
C PHE A 259 -12.52 8.15 -9.05
N ARG A 260 -13.31 9.01 -9.67
CA ARG A 260 -14.23 9.89 -8.95
C ARG A 260 -15.44 9.10 -8.48
N ASN A 261 -15.76 9.20 -7.20
CA ASN A 261 -17.00 8.71 -6.64
C ASN A 261 -18.14 9.69 -6.91
N LEU A 262 -19.23 9.21 -7.51
CA LEU A 262 -20.32 10.10 -7.95
C LEU A 262 -21.41 10.27 -6.90
N ASP A 263 -21.66 9.24 -6.10
CA ASP A 263 -22.79 9.20 -5.17
C ASP A 263 -22.71 8.09 -4.09
N GLY A 264 -21.59 7.37 -3.98
CA GLY A 264 -21.44 6.20 -3.11
C GLY A 264 -21.93 4.89 -3.73
N SER A 265 -22.41 4.91 -4.98
CA SER A 265 -22.85 3.71 -5.70
C SER A 265 -22.15 3.48 -7.04
N ARG A 266 -21.48 4.50 -7.58
CA ARG A 266 -20.76 4.43 -8.85
C ARG A 266 -19.48 5.28 -8.83
N PHE A 267 -18.44 4.75 -9.46
CA PHE A 267 -17.20 5.44 -9.76
C PHE A 267 -17.08 5.70 -11.26
N GLU A 268 -16.42 6.80 -11.62
CA GLU A 268 -16.05 7.13 -12.99
C GLU A 268 -14.55 7.44 -13.05
N GLU A 269 -13.85 6.86 -14.03
CA GLU A 269 -12.43 7.17 -14.22
C GLU A 269 -12.27 8.62 -14.66
N VAL A 270 -11.46 9.39 -13.93
CA VAL A 270 -11.03 10.72 -14.34
C VAL A 270 -10.11 10.57 -15.55
N PRO A 271 -10.43 11.17 -16.71
CA PRO A 271 -9.65 10.98 -17.92
C PRO A 271 -8.18 11.40 -17.74
N PRO A 272 -7.21 10.63 -18.26
CA PRO A 272 -5.79 11.00 -18.24
C PRO A 272 -5.52 12.11 -19.27
N ALA A 273 -5.94 13.33 -18.95
CA ALA A 273 -5.82 14.48 -19.84
C ALA A 273 -4.34 14.80 -20.12
N THR A 274 -4.01 15.09 -21.38
CA THR A 274 -2.65 15.46 -21.79
C THR A 274 -2.12 16.62 -20.94
N GLY A 275 -0.94 16.44 -20.34
CA GLY A 275 -0.30 17.42 -19.46
C GLY A 275 -0.74 17.35 -17.99
N SER A 276 -1.65 16.45 -17.63
CA SER A 276 -1.89 16.06 -16.25
C SER A 276 -0.95 14.92 -15.85
N GLY A 277 -0.65 14.80 -14.55
CA GLY A 277 0.12 13.66 -14.04
C GLY A 277 -0.61 12.31 -14.17
N LEU A 278 -1.92 12.31 -14.45
CA LEU A 278 -2.68 11.08 -14.76
C LEU A 278 -2.38 10.54 -16.16
N ALA A 279 -1.80 11.36 -17.05
CA ALA A 279 -1.36 10.93 -18.37
C ALA A 279 0.10 10.48 -18.40
N ASP A 280 0.86 10.73 -17.33
CA ASP A 280 2.26 10.34 -17.25
C ASP A 280 2.38 8.84 -17.05
N VAL A 281 3.18 8.21 -17.90
CA VAL A 281 3.45 6.78 -17.87
C VAL A 281 4.72 6.56 -17.05
N ILE A 282 4.60 5.93 -15.88
CA ILE A 282 5.66 5.81 -14.89
C ILE A 282 5.80 4.37 -14.41
N THR A 283 6.96 4.03 -13.85
CA THR A 283 7.21 2.73 -13.23
C THR A 283 6.79 2.75 -11.76
N GLY A 284 5.52 3.11 -11.52
CA GLY A 284 4.98 3.37 -10.19
C GLY A 284 4.92 2.12 -9.31
N ARG A 285 5.15 2.31 -8.01
CA ARG A 285 5.01 1.29 -6.96
C ARG A 285 4.20 1.85 -5.79
N GLY A 286 4.87 2.28 -4.72
CA GLY A 286 4.19 2.78 -3.52
C GLY A 286 3.60 4.17 -3.69
N ALA A 287 2.54 4.45 -2.94
CA ALA A 287 1.83 5.74 -2.94
C ALA A 287 1.54 6.19 -1.52
N ALA A 288 1.89 7.45 -1.20
CA ALA A 288 1.52 8.11 0.04
C ALA A 288 0.66 9.35 -0.27
N PHE A 289 -0.37 9.58 0.54
CA PHE A 289 -1.37 10.62 0.36
C PHE A 289 -1.29 11.65 1.48
N GLY A 290 -1.49 12.93 1.17
CA GLY A 290 -1.59 13.96 2.20
C GLY A 290 -1.66 15.39 1.67
N ASP A 291 -2.17 16.30 2.48
CA ASP A 291 -2.15 17.74 2.20
C ASP A 291 -0.77 18.32 2.52
N LEU A 292 0.19 18.12 1.61
CA LEU A 292 1.61 18.45 1.83
C LEU A 292 1.83 19.95 2.02
N PHE A 293 0.98 20.75 1.39
CA PHE A 293 1.09 22.21 1.37
C PHE A 293 0.13 22.90 2.34
N ASN A 294 -0.69 22.14 3.09
CA ASN A 294 -1.70 22.66 4.01
C ASN A 294 -2.72 23.58 3.32
N THR A 295 -3.16 23.19 2.14
CA THR A 295 -4.08 23.93 1.28
C THR A 295 -5.49 23.35 1.24
N GLY A 296 -5.70 22.19 1.87
CA GLY A 296 -6.94 21.42 1.77
C GLY A 296 -7.09 20.59 0.51
N GLN A 297 -6.00 20.40 -0.22
CA GLN A 297 -5.97 19.58 -1.42
C GLN A 297 -5.04 18.40 -1.14
N ILE A 298 -5.55 17.18 -1.31
CA ILE A 298 -4.75 15.98 -1.07
C ILE A 298 -3.82 15.74 -2.24
N ASP A 299 -2.52 15.76 -1.98
CA ASP A 299 -1.45 15.46 -2.93
C ASP A 299 -1.05 13.97 -2.84
N VAL A 300 -0.33 13.50 -3.86
CA VAL A 300 0.17 12.11 -3.91
C VAL A 300 1.67 12.09 -4.17
N VAL A 301 2.41 11.37 -3.33
CA VAL A 301 3.83 11.03 -3.56
C VAL A 301 3.92 9.58 -4.00
N ILE A 302 4.56 9.34 -5.15
CA ILE A 302 4.71 8.02 -5.75
C ILE A 302 6.19 7.64 -5.78
N ASN A 303 6.49 6.45 -5.26
CA ASN A 303 7.80 5.83 -5.43
C ASN A 303 7.85 5.08 -6.77
N ASN A 304 8.86 5.38 -7.58
CA ASN A 304 9.06 4.78 -8.89
C ASN A 304 10.29 3.86 -8.86
N ILE A 305 10.17 2.65 -9.42
CA ILE A 305 11.33 1.75 -9.52
C ILE A 305 12.35 2.31 -10.52
N ASP A 306 13.62 2.34 -10.10
CA ASP A 306 14.79 2.84 -10.87
C ASP A 306 14.62 4.27 -11.44
N SER A 307 13.81 5.12 -10.80
CA SER A 307 13.52 6.48 -11.25
C SER A 307 13.36 7.45 -10.07
N THR A 308 13.25 8.74 -10.39
CA THR A 308 12.97 9.76 -9.37
C THR A 308 11.53 9.62 -8.86
N PRO A 309 11.26 9.87 -7.56
CA PRO A 309 9.88 9.93 -7.05
C PRO A 309 9.04 10.96 -7.79
N THR A 310 7.76 10.66 -7.99
CA THR A 310 6.78 11.58 -8.58
C THR A 310 5.98 12.25 -7.46
N LEU A 311 5.79 13.57 -7.57
CA LEU A 311 4.83 14.30 -6.76
C LEU A 311 3.70 14.77 -7.67
N LEU A 312 2.49 14.31 -7.40
CA LEU A 312 1.27 14.82 -8.02
C LEU A 312 0.65 15.84 -7.08
N GLY A 313 0.76 17.11 -7.47
CA GLY A 313 0.06 18.20 -6.81
C GLY A 313 -1.40 18.21 -7.25
N ASN A 314 -2.32 18.19 -6.30
CA ASN A 314 -3.71 18.43 -6.61
C ASN A 314 -3.89 19.92 -6.95
N VAL A 315 -4.61 20.19 -8.04
CA VAL A 315 -4.81 21.53 -8.60
C VAL A 315 -6.27 21.83 -8.88
N VAL A 316 -7.18 20.99 -8.36
CA VAL A 316 -8.61 21.20 -8.50
C VAL A 316 -8.99 22.56 -7.92
N LYS A 317 -9.85 23.27 -8.66
CA LYS A 317 -10.40 24.56 -8.26
C LYS A 317 -11.91 24.47 -8.28
N ASN A 318 -12.50 24.52 -7.10
CA ASN A 318 -13.94 24.60 -6.90
C ASN A 318 -14.24 25.51 -5.71
N GLY A 319 -15.52 25.65 -5.38
CA GLY A 319 -15.97 26.41 -4.19
C GLY A 319 -16.23 25.53 -2.99
N ASN A 320 -15.72 24.29 -2.97
CA ASN A 320 -15.94 23.37 -1.87
C ASN A 320 -15.03 23.72 -0.69
N HIS A 321 -15.52 23.41 0.50
CA HIS A 321 -14.83 23.62 1.76
C HIS A 321 -14.22 22.34 2.28
N TRP A 322 -13.30 22.44 3.22
CA TRP A 322 -12.63 21.28 3.80
C TRP A 322 -12.31 21.47 5.28
N LEU A 323 -12.00 20.39 5.97
CA LEU A 323 -11.45 20.42 7.32
C LEU A 323 -10.49 19.24 7.52
N THR A 324 -9.29 19.53 8.02
CA THR A 324 -8.33 18.49 8.40
C THR A 324 -8.15 18.48 9.91
N LEU A 325 -8.17 17.30 10.52
CA LEU A 325 -7.98 17.13 11.96
C LEU A 325 -6.68 16.37 12.23
N LYS A 326 -5.81 16.98 13.05
CA LYS A 326 -4.68 16.28 13.68
C LYS A 326 -5.09 15.84 15.08
N LEU A 327 -5.19 14.53 15.28
CA LEU A 327 -5.52 13.97 16.59
C LEU A 327 -4.26 13.74 17.43
N ILE A 328 -4.40 13.85 18.75
CA ILE A 328 -3.37 13.52 19.73
C ILE A 328 -4.03 12.66 20.81
N GLY A 329 -3.59 11.41 20.92
CA GLY A 329 -4.09 10.47 21.93
C GLY A 329 -3.67 10.86 23.34
N GLY A 330 -4.52 10.52 24.30
CA GLY A 330 -4.29 10.73 25.72
C GLY A 330 -3.45 9.61 26.35
N PRO A 331 -3.35 9.53 27.69
CA PRO A 331 -2.51 8.56 28.37
C PRO A 331 -2.88 7.08 28.18
N LYS A 332 -4.06 6.78 27.62
CA LYS A 332 -4.59 5.42 27.40
C LYS A 332 -4.87 5.13 25.92
N SER A 333 -4.41 6.00 25.03
CA SER A 333 -4.47 5.78 23.59
C SER A 333 -3.06 5.98 23.04
N PRO A 334 -2.73 5.38 21.89
CA PRO A 334 -1.54 5.75 21.15
C PRO A 334 -1.46 7.25 20.95
N ARG A 335 -0.28 7.83 21.22
CA ARG A 335 -0.10 9.30 21.12
C ARG A 335 -0.41 9.84 19.72
N ASP A 336 -0.09 9.06 18.69
CA ASP A 336 -0.38 9.37 17.29
C ASP A 336 -1.84 9.07 16.90
N ALA A 337 -2.67 8.63 17.85
CA ALA A 337 -4.09 8.39 17.72
C ALA A 337 -4.49 7.32 16.68
N ILE A 338 -3.56 6.46 16.25
CA ILE A 338 -3.87 5.31 15.39
C ILE A 338 -4.97 4.47 16.03
N GLY A 339 -5.99 4.10 15.24
CA GLY A 339 -7.22 3.46 15.67
C GLY A 339 -8.35 4.43 16.06
N ALA A 340 -8.10 5.75 16.14
CA ALA A 340 -9.14 6.71 16.42
C ALA A 340 -10.08 6.89 15.22
N LYS A 341 -11.40 6.82 15.49
CA LYS A 341 -12.45 7.02 14.49
C LYS A 341 -13.09 8.39 14.66
N VAL A 342 -13.25 9.13 13.57
CA VAL A 342 -13.90 10.43 13.55
C VAL A 342 -15.15 10.37 12.70
N PHE A 343 -16.26 10.81 13.28
CA PHE A 343 -17.50 11.08 12.58
C PHE A 343 -17.75 12.58 12.53
N LEU A 344 -17.78 13.14 11.33
CA LEU A 344 -18.04 14.54 11.08
C LEU A 344 -19.39 14.68 10.36
N THR A 345 -20.19 15.65 10.77
CA THR A 345 -21.44 16.03 10.07
C THR A 345 -21.36 17.49 9.67
N ALA A 346 -21.59 17.77 8.39
CA ALA A 346 -21.65 19.12 7.84
C ALA A 346 -22.67 19.17 6.70
N GLY A 347 -23.52 20.20 6.66
CA GLY A 347 -24.57 20.32 5.65
C GLY A 347 -25.54 19.12 5.63
N GLY A 348 -25.72 18.44 6.76
CA GLY A 348 -26.52 17.22 6.86
C GLY A 348 -25.88 15.94 6.32
N VAL A 349 -24.65 16.01 5.80
CA VAL A 349 -23.88 14.83 5.36
C VAL A 349 -22.98 14.36 6.49
N ARG A 350 -23.05 13.07 6.84
CA ARG A 350 -22.17 12.44 7.83
C ARG A 350 -21.09 11.63 7.13
N GLN A 351 -19.84 11.84 7.53
CA GLN A 351 -18.65 11.16 7.01
C GLN A 351 -17.93 10.45 8.16
N ARG A 352 -17.22 9.36 7.84
CA ARG A 352 -16.31 8.63 8.73
C ARG A 352 -14.89 8.70 8.18
N ALA A 353 -13.92 8.95 9.05
CA ALA A 353 -12.50 8.80 8.75
C ALA A 353 -11.77 8.22 9.95
N GLU A 354 -10.66 7.52 9.71
CA GLU A 354 -9.87 6.88 10.76
C GLU A 354 -8.40 7.23 10.64
N VAL A 355 -7.71 7.32 11.77
CA VAL A 355 -6.25 7.38 11.80
C VAL A 355 -5.74 5.95 11.67
N VAL A 356 -5.24 5.59 10.49
CA VAL A 356 -4.65 4.27 10.22
C VAL A 356 -3.15 4.38 10.01
N SER A 357 -2.44 3.27 10.24
CA SER A 357 -1.03 3.10 9.91
C SER A 357 -0.88 2.00 8.85
N GLY A 358 0.17 2.07 8.03
CA GLY A 358 0.32 1.15 6.90
C GLY A 358 -0.70 1.41 5.78
N GLY A 359 -1.19 0.35 5.15
CA GLY A 359 -2.04 0.43 3.96
C GLY A 359 -1.26 0.26 2.66
N SER A 360 -1.50 1.15 1.69
CA SER A 360 -0.83 1.28 0.38
C SER A 360 0.55 0.61 0.28
N TYR A 361 0.83 -0.06 -0.84
CA TYR A 361 2.05 -0.85 -1.02
C TYR A 361 3.34 -0.10 -0.61
N SER A 362 4.03 -0.61 0.42
CA SER A 362 5.32 -0.07 0.91
C SER A 362 5.32 1.45 1.16
N SER A 363 4.20 2.02 1.63
CA SER A 363 4.05 3.46 1.84
C SER A 363 3.11 3.75 3.00
N SER A 364 3.25 4.94 3.60
CA SER A 364 2.33 5.40 4.64
C SER A 364 1.98 6.86 4.41
N SER A 365 0.70 7.17 4.58
CA SER A 365 0.11 8.48 4.34
C SER A 365 0.28 9.41 5.53
N ASP A 366 -0.06 10.67 5.32
CA ASP A 366 -0.26 11.63 6.39
C ASP A 366 -1.34 11.14 7.37
N PRO A 367 -1.07 11.05 8.69
CA PRO A 367 -2.03 10.53 9.67
C PRO A 367 -3.16 11.51 10.00
N ARG A 368 -3.14 12.73 9.47
CA ARG A 368 -4.23 13.68 9.67
C ARG A 368 -5.46 13.24 8.88
N VAL A 369 -6.61 13.15 9.54
CA VAL A 369 -7.88 12.84 8.85
C VAL A 369 -8.41 14.09 8.15
N HIS A 370 -8.81 13.92 6.90
CA HIS A 370 -9.29 15.01 6.04
C HIS A 370 -10.76 14.78 5.67
N PHE A 371 -11.53 15.86 5.63
CA PHE A 371 -12.93 15.86 5.23
C PHE A 371 -13.15 16.96 4.20
N GLY A 372 -13.57 16.60 2.99
CA GLY A 372 -14.24 17.54 2.10
C GLY A 372 -15.66 17.78 2.58
N LEU A 373 -16.11 19.03 2.54
CA LEU A 373 -17.38 19.47 3.13
C LEU A 373 -18.38 19.93 2.06
N GLY A 374 -18.03 19.80 0.77
CA GLY A 374 -18.82 20.35 -0.32
C GLY A 374 -19.07 21.84 -0.11
N SER A 375 -20.32 22.29 -0.29
CA SER A 375 -20.69 23.70 -0.09
C SER A 375 -20.92 24.09 1.39
N ALA A 376 -20.73 23.19 2.35
CA ALA A 376 -21.00 23.49 3.75
C ALA A 376 -19.93 24.44 4.34
N THR A 377 -20.38 25.58 4.86
CA THR A 377 -19.50 26.60 5.46
C THR A 377 -19.29 26.42 6.97
N GLU A 378 -19.95 25.42 7.56
CA GLU A 378 -19.90 25.12 8.99
C GLU A 378 -19.98 23.62 9.25
N VAL A 379 -19.53 23.21 10.43
CA VAL A 379 -19.57 21.82 10.88
C VAL A 379 -20.66 21.68 11.94
N ASP A 380 -21.62 20.81 11.69
CA ASP A 380 -22.78 20.56 12.57
C ASP A 380 -22.38 19.78 13.82
N LYS A 381 -21.53 18.76 13.65
CA LYS A 381 -21.15 17.85 14.72
C LYS A 381 -19.82 17.16 14.42
N ILE A 382 -18.97 17.02 15.45
CA ILE A 382 -17.83 16.09 15.45
C ILE A 382 -17.95 15.16 16.64
N GLU A 383 -17.80 13.86 16.38
CA GLU A 383 -17.70 12.80 17.38
C GLU A 383 -16.45 11.96 17.11
N ILE A 384 -15.59 11.83 18.10
CA ILE A 384 -14.33 11.07 18.02
C ILE A 384 -14.44 9.88 18.97
N HIS A 385 -14.18 8.69 18.47
CA HIS A 385 -14.05 7.46 19.26
C HIS A 385 -12.56 7.16 19.36
N TRP A 386 -12.03 7.23 20.56
CA TRP A 386 -10.61 7.02 20.83
C TRP A 386 -10.33 5.54 21.12
N PRO A 387 -9.10 5.04 20.83
CA PRO A 387 -8.68 3.68 21.17
C PRO A 387 -8.89 3.33 22.66
N SER A 388 -8.76 4.31 23.56
CA SER A 388 -9.07 4.13 24.99
C SER A 388 -10.51 3.72 25.31
N GLY A 389 -11.42 3.74 24.32
CA GLY A 389 -12.87 3.62 24.47
C GLY A 389 -13.58 4.94 24.78
N THR A 390 -12.84 6.04 24.94
CA THR A 390 -13.44 7.35 25.21
C THR A 390 -14.19 7.85 23.97
N ARG A 391 -15.41 8.37 24.16
CA ARG A 391 -16.16 9.11 23.14
C ARG A 391 -16.15 10.60 23.44
N GLN A 392 -15.63 11.39 22.51
CA GLN A 392 -15.47 12.83 22.66
C GLN A 392 -16.27 13.56 21.61
N LYS A 393 -17.07 14.54 22.04
CA LYS A 393 -17.62 15.55 21.13
C LYS A 393 -16.61 16.69 20.99
N ALA A 394 -16.48 17.23 19.79
CA ALA A 394 -15.62 18.38 19.53
C ALA A 394 -16.37 19.48 18.77
N THR A 395 -15.89 20.69 18.94
CA THR A 395 -16.23 21.86 18.12
C THR A 395 -14.99 22.28 17.35
N VAL A 396 -15.18 23.08 16.29
CA VAL A 396 -14.11 23.68 15.51
C VAL A 396 -14.45 25.15 15.21
N PRO A 397 -13.46 26.02 14.95
CA PRO A 397 -13.69 27.45 14.81
C PRO A 397 -14.19 27.86 13.41
N GLY A 398 -14.32 26.90 12.50
CA GLY A 398 -14.74 27.08 11.13
C GLY A 398 -14.13 26.03 10.20
N VAL A 399 -14.39 26.19 8.90
CA VAL A 399 -13.88 25.35 7.81
C VAL A 399 -12.59 25.94 7.21
N ASP A 400 -12.07 25.28 6.17
CA ASP A 400 -10.89 25.61 5.37
C ASP A 400 -9.61 25.73 6.18
N ARG A 401 -9.39 24.76 7.07
CA ARG A 401 -8.29 24.80 8.02
C ARG A 401 -7.92 23.44 8.57
N ILE A 402 -6.79 23.45 9.28
CA ILE A 402 -6.28 22.32 10.03
C ILE A 402 -6.44 22.61 11.52
N VAL A 403 -7.07 21.69 12.24
CA VAL A 403 -7.30 21.79 13.69
C VAL A 403 -6.61 20.64 14.40
N ILE A 404 -5.94 20.93 15.52
CA ILE A 404 -5.45 19.90 16.43
C ILE A 404 -6.52 19.61 17.49
N ILE A 405 -6.80 18.34 17.77
CA ILE A 405 -7.71 17.90 18.84
C ILE A 405 -6.98 16.86 19.71
N GLU A 406 -7.00 17.07 21.02
CA GLU A 406 -6.39 16.17 22.00
C GLU A 406 -7.46 15.47 22.83
N GLU A 407 -7.24 14.17 23.09
CA GLU A 407 -8.14 13.34 23.88
C GLU A 407 -8.36 13.89 25.29
N GLY A 408 -9.62 13.89 25.74
CA GLY A 408 -9.99 14.25 27.12
C GLY A 408 -9.94 15.76 27.40
N LYS A 409 -9.51 16.59 26.45
CA LYS A 409 -9.61 18.04 26.57
C LYS A 409 -10.93 18.53 26.00
N ILE A 410 -11.64 19.33 26.79
CA ILE A 410 -12.78 20.11 26.30
C ILE A 410 -12.20 21.17 25.36
N THR A 411 -12.32 20.93 24.05
CA THR A 411 -11.97 21.86 22.97
C THR A 411 -10.57 22.48 23.12
N ALA A 412 -9.52 21.69 22.83
CA ALA A 412 -8.17 22.21 22.68
C ALA A 412 -7.82 22.45 21.20
N GLU A 413 -8.55 23.35 20.55
CA GLU A 413 -8.28 23.75 19.17
C GLU A 413 -6.95 24.52 19.10
N ARG A 414 -6.04 24.07 18.25
CA ARG A 414 -4.90 24.87 17.79
C ARG A 414 -4.89 24.84 16.27
N ILE A 415 -4.80 26.01 15.65
CA ILE A 415 -4.66 26.12 14.20
C ILE A 415 -3.22 25.73 13.85
N TYR A 416 -3.08 24.67 13.05
CA TYR A 416 -1.76 24.25 12.57
C TYR A 416 -1.25 25.29 11.58
N GLY A 417 -0.23 26.09 11.96
CA GLY A 417 0.35 27.11 11.07
C GLY A 417 0.45 28.54 11.61
N ASP A 418 0.16 28.83 12.89
CA ASP A 418 0.30 30.18 13.49
C ASP A 418 1.76 30.71 13.62
N ARG A 419 2.70 30.18 12.83
CA ARG A 419 3.96 30.87 12.53
C ARG A 419 3.91 31.36 11.09
N PRO A 420 3.99 32.69 10.84
CA PRO A 420 4.07 33.17 9.47
C PRO A 420 5.32 32.58 8.81
N PRO A 421 5.25 32.16 7.53
CA PRO A 421 6.45 31.91 6.78
C PRO A 421 7.23 33.22 6.73
N SER A 422 8.40 33.27 7.38
CA SER A 422 9.34 34.34 7.08
C SER A 422 9.72 34.16 5.62
N ARG A 423 9.21 35.05 4.76
CA ARG A 423 9.72 35.21 3.40
C ARG A 423 11.21 35.42 3.53
N ARG A 424 12.01 34.41 3.19
CA ARG A 424 13.38 34.68 2.75
C ARG A 424 13.24 35.34 1.40
N ASP A 425 13.57 36.62 1.35
CA ASP A 425 13.71 37.37 0.11
C ASP A 425 14.61 36.57 -0.84
N SER A 426 14.03 36.20 -1.98
CA SER A 426 14.75 35.66 -3.12
C SER A 426 15.53 36.80 -3.78
N SER A 427 16.66 37.17 -3.19
CA SER A 427 17.64 38.06 -3.83
C SER A 427 19.06 37.57 -3.55
N SER A 428 19.43 36.44 -4.14
CA SER A 428 20.78 36.18 -4.63
C SER A 428 20.79 34.88 -5.41
N ALA A 429 20.69 34.99 -6.73
CA ALA A 429 21.18 33.94 -7.61
C ALA A 429 22.70 34.08 -7.71
N PRO A 430 23.49 33.02 -7.47
CA PRO A 430 24.83 32.92 -8.03
C PRO A 430 24.74 32.26 -9.40
N SER A 431 25.35 32.93 -10.36
CA SER A 431 25.61 32.50 -11.73
C SER A 431 26.31 31.14 -11.83
N THR A 432 25.84 30.35 -12.78
CA THR A 432 26.53 29.33 -13.61
C THR A 432 27.97 28.95 -13.25
N GLY A 433 28.22 27.64 -13.06
CA GLY A 433 29.52 27.03 -13.36
C GLY A 433 29.94 25.84 -12.51
N SER A 434 29.42 24.64 -12.81
CA SER A 434 30.22 23.40 -12.92
C SER A 434 29.30 22.21 -13.17
N ARG A 435 29.54 21.50 -14.28
CA ARG A 435 28.97 20.17 -14.53
C ARG A 435 29.59 19.22 -13.52
N LEU A 436 28.78 18.66 -12.62
CA LEU A 436 29.15 17.46 -11.88
C LEU A 436 28.91 16.25 -12.80
N ALA A 437 30.01 15.62 -13.20
CA ALA A 437 30.00 14.34 -13.88
C ALA A 437 29.42 13.25 -12.94
N PRO A 438 28.65 12.28 -13.46
CA PRO A 438 28.12 11.20 -12.64
C PRO A 438 29.28 10.28 -12.22
N ARG A 439 29.49 10.14 -10.91
CA ARG A 439 30.33 9.07 -10.36
C ARG A 439 29.57 7.76 -10.50
N GLY A 440 30.15 6.85 -11.27
CA GLY A 440 29.57 5.55 -11.58
C GLY A 440 29.70 4.50 -10.47
N SER A 441 28.85 3.50 -10.64
CA SER A 441 29.03 2.06 -10.40
C SER A 441 29.24 1.57 -8.97
N TYR A 442 28.12 1.33 -8.29
CA TYR A 442 27.84 0.04 -7.65
C TYR A 442 26.45 -0.37 -8.17
N PHE A 443 26.33 -1.55 -8.81
CA PHE A 443 25.16 -2.15 -9.50
C PHE A 443 25.20 -2.35 -11.03
N ALA A 444 26.16 -1.75 -11.76
CA ALA A 444 26.32 -2.05 -13.20
C ALA A 444 27.06 -3.37 -13.52
N ASN A 445 27.53 -4.11 -12.50
CA ASN A 445 28.28 -5.36 -12.70
C ASN A 445 27.43 -6.64 -12.63
N ALA A 446 26.17 -6.57 -12.18
CA ALA A 446 25.28 -7.74 -12.16
C ALA A 446 24.62 -7.97 -13.52
N LEU A 447 24.14 -6.90 -14.19
CA LEU A 447 23.47 -7.00 -15.49
C LEU A 447 24.41 -7.29 -16.67
N ARG A 448 25.72 -7.01 -16.54
CA ARG A 448 26.70 -7.31 -17.60
C ARG A 448 27.18 -8.76 -17.64
N ARG A 449 26.94 -9.54 -16.57
CA ARG A 449 27.27 -10.98 -16.51
C ARG A 449 26.18 -11.89 -17.07
N MET A 450 24.96 -11.40 -17.27
CA MET A 450 23.87 -12.18 -17.89
C MET A 450 23.84 -12.14 -19.42
N SER A 451 24.53 -11.19 -20.08
CA SER A 451 24.56 -11.12 -21.56
C SER A 451 25.80 -11.71 -22.23
N GLN A 452 26.81 -12.15 -21.48
CA GLN A 452 28.06 -12.69 -22.04
C GLN A 452 28.24 -14.22 -21.93
N THR A 453 27.30 -14.94 -21.34
CA THR A 453 27.37 -16.41 -21.22
C THR A 453 26.59 -17.17 -22.29
N SER A 454 25.92 -16.48 -23.23
CA SER A 454 25.18 -17.12 -24.34
C SER A 454 25.90 -17.10 -25.69
N SER A 455 27.13 -16.59 -25.78
CA SER A 455 27.90 -16.53 -27.03
C SER A 455 29.34 -17.01 -26.88
N GLU A 456 29.56 -18.23 -26.41
CA GLU A 456 30.81 -18.99 -26.69
C GLU A 456 30.71 -20.42 -26.15
N LYS A 457 30.34 -21.37 -27.02
CA LYS A 457 30.83 -22.76 -27.12
C LYS A 457 29.84 -23.63 -27.91
N SER A 458 29.66 -23.30 -29.19
CA SER A 458 29.33 -24.30 -30.23
C SER A 458 30.57 -24.46 -31.11
N GLY A 459 31.46 -25.36 -30.70
CA GLY A 459 32.68 -25.69 -31.43
C GLY A 459 32.87 -27.19 -31.45
N ILE A 460 32.20 -27.85 -32.41
CA ILE A 460 32.44 -29.26 -32.76
C ILE A 460 33.71 -29.30 -33.61
N PRO A 461 34.76 -30.05 -33.26
CA PRO A 461 35.85 -30.31 -34.19
C PRO A 461 35.57 -31.58 -34.99
N HIS A 462 35.36 -31.40 -36.29
CA HIS A 462 35.68 -32.41 -37.29
C HIS A 462 37.20 -32.60 -37.33
N SER A 463 37.69 -33.82 -37.13
CA SER A 463 39.03 -34.22 -37.58
C SER A 463 38.92 -35.39 -38.54
N GLY A 464 39.32 -35.11 -39.78
CA GLY A 464 39.38 -36.03 -40.89
C GLY A 464 40.59 -36.96 -40.80
N ASN A 465 40.37 -38.12 -41.40
CA ASN A 465 41.28 -39.22 -41.63
C ASN A 465 42.46 -38.81 -42.54
N SER A 466 43.70 -39.13 -42.14
CA SER A 466 44.81 -39.33 -43.07
C SER A 466 45.77 -40.34 -42.46
N GLY A 467 45.84 -41.53 -43.06
CA GLY A 467 46.63 -42.65 -42.58
C GLY A 467 48.11 -42.57 -42.95
N THR A 468 48.89 -43.36 -42.24
CA THR A 468 50.09 -44.05 -42.74
C THR A 468 50.32 -45.31 -41.91
N ALA A 469 50.74 -46.36 -42.61
CA ALA A 469 50.89 -47.74 -42.18
C ALA A 469 52.09 -48.01 -41.24
N GLY A 470 52.04 -49.15 -40.55
CA GLY A 470 53.16 -49.72 -39.82
C GLY A 470 52.77 -50.99 -39.07
N ASP A 471 53.00 -52.15 -39.70
CA ASP A 471 52.91 -53.52 -39.17
C ASP A 471 53.58 -53.71 -37.78
N SER A 472 52.98 -54.53 -36.91
CA SER A 472 53.56 -55.83 -36.51
C SER A 472 52.76 -56.53 -35.39
N GLN A 473 52.19 -57.68 -35.77
CA GLN A 473 52.07 -58.96 -35.05
C GLN A 473 52.47 -59.11 -33.56
N LYS A 474 51.56 -59.81 -32.85
CA LYS A 474 51.71 -61.07 -32.07
C LYS A 474 51.40 -61.04 -30.55
N SER A 475 50.64 -62.08 -30.21
CA SER A 475 50.28 -62.73 -28.93
C SER A 475 49.40 -61.96 -27.97
#